data_AF-A0A418V333-F1
#
_entry.id   AF-A0A418V333-F1
#
_cell.length_a   1.000
_cell.length_b   1.000
_cell.length_c   1.000
_cell.angle_alpha   90.00
_cell.angle_beta   90.00
_cell.angle_gamma   90.00
#
_symmetry.space_group_name_H-M   'P 1'
#
loop_
_entity.id
_entity.type
_entity.pdbx_description
1 polymer ?
#
loop_
_entity_poly.entity_id
_entity_poly.type
_entity_poly.pdbx_seq_one_letter_code
_entity_poly.pdbx_strand_id
1 'polypeptide(L)'
;MIIARIEPFAAALARRRLQIAAVSVVLTLSGGGAMAQPLPDNENGRYTFTPTADGVTRLDTRTGKVSTCKDKGNGWACEAVADDRAAFDAEIGRLQGDVDRLTREAQALRVENDSLKTKLAQRGPTVSGKIDEAMPKTDKIPAPEVTTKDGQRKLEIPLPSDQDVDRVVGFLERAWRRLIEMAQRIQRETTGDGKT
;
A
#
# COMPACT_ATOMS: atom_id res chain seq x y z
N MET A 1 65.92 -43.24 -22.83
CA MET A 1 66.69 -44.48 -23.06
C MET A 1 67.59 -44.63 -21.83
N ILE A 2 67.50 -45.56 -20.89
CA ILE A 2 66.96 -46.93 -20.82
C ILE A 2 66.96 -47.31 -19.31
N ILE A 3 65.87 -47.93 -18.83
CA ILE A 3 65.80 -49.15 -17.99
C ILE A 3 66.73 -49.19 -16.75
N ALA A 4 66.25 -49.06 -15.50
CA ALA A 4 65.48 -50.03 -14.68
C ALA A 4 66.31 -51.13 -13.99
N ARG A 5 65.62 -51.76 -13.01
CA ARG A 5 65.90 -52.96 -12.20
C ARG A 5 66.64 -52.74 -10.88
N ILE A 6 66.01 -52.90 -9.71
CA ILE A 6 65.23 -54.05 -9.15
C ILE A 6 66.11 -55.30 -9.10
N GLU A 7 66.45 -55.75 -7.88
CA GLU A 7 66.05 -57.08 -7.37
C GLU A 7 66.25 -57.16 -5.83
N PRO A 8 65.48 -58.06 -5.16
CA PRO A 8 65.28 -58.18 -3.71
C PRO A 8 66.13 -59.32 -3.13
N PHE A 9 66.06 -59.65 -1.83
CA PHE A 9 66.13 -61.06 -1.38
C PHE A 9 65.65 -61.23 0.06
N ALA A 10 64.76 -62.20 0.21
CA ALA A 10 64.01 -62.52 1.40
C ALA A 10 64.77 -63.40 2.40
N ALA A 11 64.14 -63.51 3.58
CA ALA A 11 64.07 -64.69 4.44
C ALA A 11 65.17 -64.87 5.51
N ALA A 12 64.77 -64.63 6.76
CA ALA A 12 65.29 -65.37 7.91
C ALA A 12 64.21 -65.47 9.02
N LEU A 13 63.64 -66.68 9.16
CA LEU A 13 62.98 -67.27 10.34
C LEU A 13 61.75 -66.53 10.93
N ALA A 14 60.49 -66.91 10.75
CA ALA A 14 59.81 -68.20 10.92
C ALA A 14 60.08 -68.91 12.27
N ARG A 15 59.04 -68.91 13.14
CA ARG A 15 58.55 -69.98 14.06
C ARG A 15 58.45 -69.59 15.55
N ARG A 16 57.29 -69.05 15.94
CA ARG A 16 56.54 -69.59 17.10
C ARG A 16 55.02 -69.33 16.92
N ARG A 17 54.35 -70.40 16.50
CA ARG A 17 52.90 -70.70 16.51
C ARG A 17 52.35 -70.53 17.95
N LEU A 18 51.08 -70.27 18.29
CA LEU A 18 49.75 -70.12 17.67
C LEU A 18 48.80 -69.88 18.88
N GLN A 19 47.59 -69.33 18.68
CA GLN A 19 46.42 -69.24 19.61
C GLN A 19 46.44 -68.00 20.54
N ILE A 20 45.47 -67.05 20.61
CA ILE A 20 44.01 -67.03 20.35
C ILE A 20 43.52 -65.57 20.12
N ALA A 21 42.52 -65.44 19.25
CA ALA A 21 41.47 -64.40 19.09
C ALA A 21 41.90 -62.92 18.92
N ALA A 22 41.84 -62.35 17.71
CA ALA A 22 40.62 -61.89 17.02
C ALA A 22 39.91 -60.71 17.73
N VAL A 23 40.38 -59.48 17.50
CA VAL A 23 39.50 -58.33 17.31
C VAL A 23 40.04 -57.51 16.13
N SER A 24 39.17 -57.36 15.15
CA SER A 24 39.42 -56.91 13.80
C SER A 24 39.77 -55.43 13.71
N VAL A 25 40.78 -55.09 12.90
CA VAL A 25 40.94 -53.75 12.32
C VAL A 25 39.81 -53.57 11.30
N VAL A 26 38.87 -52.65 11.59
CA VAL A 26 38.03 -52.03 10.57
C VAL A 26 38.34 -50.54 10.60
N LEU A 27 39.35 -50.17 9.83
CA LEU A 27 39.61 -48.80 9.42
C LEU A 27 39.08 -48.65 7.99
N THR A 28 38.42 -47.52 7.73
CA THR A 28 37.81 -47.04 6.48
C THR A 28 36.33 -47.40 6.28
N LEU A 29 35.46 -46.42 6.52
CA LEU A 29 34.77 -45.70 5.45
C LEU A 29 34.40 -44.30 5.96
N SER A 30 35.23 -43.34 5.57
CA SER A 30 34.90 -41.92 5.54
C SER A 30 33.75 -41.74 4.54
N GLY A 31 32.57 -41.47 5.06
CA GLY A 31 31.37 -41.17 4.28
C GLY A 31 30.41 -40.38 5.16
N GLY A 32 30.88 -39.24 5.66
CA GLY A 32 30.00 -38.22 6.22
C GLY A 32 29.04 -37.77 5.13
N GLY A 33 27.90 -38.43 5.02
CA GLY A 33 26.75 -37.85 4.35
C GLY A 33 26.39 -36.60 5.13
N ALA A 34 26.77 -35.44 4.60
CA ALA A 34 26.16 -34.18 5.01
C ALA A 34 24.69 -34.28 4.63
N MET A 35 23.87 -34.79 5.55
CA MET A 35 22.43 -34.65 5.48
C MET A 35 22.19 -33.14 5.56
N ALA A 36 21.74 -32.55 4.45
CA ALA A 36 21.27 -31.18 4.44
C ALA A 36 20.15 -31.07 5.47
N GLN A 37 20.46 -30.55 6.66
CA GLN A 37 19.43 -30.24 7.65
C GLN A 37 18.61 -29.09 7.08
N PRO A 38 17.27 -29.16 7.11
CA PRO A 38 16.45 -28.01 6.75
C PRO A 38 16.88 -26.83 7.61
N LEU A 39 17.03 -25.66 7.00
CA LEU A 39 17.31 -24.42 7.72
C LEU A 39 16.31 -24.30 8.89
N PRO A 40 16.74 -23.81 10.08
CA PRO A 40 15.83 -23.60 11.19
C PRO A 40 14.74 -22.60 10.79
N ASP A 41 13.54 -23.11 10.49
CA ASP A 41 12.36 -22.31 10.24
C ASP A 41 11.72 -21.96 11.59
N ASN A 42 12.22 -20.89 12.19
CA ASN A 42 11.73 -20.39 13.48
C ASN A 42 10.51 -19.46 13.32
N GLU A 43 10.04 -19.22 12.09
CA GLU A 43 8.92 -18.30 11.82
C GLU A 43 7.67 -19.02 11.32
N ASN A 44 7.49 -20.29 11.70
CA ASN A 44 6.25 -21.04 11.51
C ASN A 44 5.83 -21.14 10.03
N GLY A 45 6.74 -21.52 9.13
CA GLY A 45 6.43 -21.71 7.70
C GLY A 45 6.29 -20.42 6.91
N ARG A 46 6.56 -19.25 7.51
CA ARG A 46 6.45 -17.96 6.82
C ARG A 46 7.43 -17.83 5.67
N TYR A 47 8.63 -18.39 5.80
CA TYR A 47 9.63 -18.32 4.75
C TYR A 47 9.71 -19.62 3.99
N THR A 48 9.64 -19.52 2.67
CA THR A 48 9.88 -20.65 1.77
C THR A 48 11.23 -20.46 1.09
N PHE A 49 12.03 -21.52 1.02
CA PHE A 49 13.38 -21.50 0.46
C PHE A 49 13.43 -22.40 -0.77
N THR A 50 13.90 -21.86 -1.89
CA THR A 50 14.06 -22.58 -3.15
C THR A 50 15.53 -22.49 -3.59
N PRO A 51 16.21 -23.60 -3.89
CA PRO A 51 17.59 -23.57 -4.38
C PRO A 51 17.67 -22.90 -5.76
N THR A 52 18.72 -22.12 -5.99
CA THR A 52 19.04 -21.49 -7.28
C THR A 52 20.52 -21.66 -7.62
N ALA A 53 20.94 -21.30 -8.83
CA ALA A 53 22.33 -21.49 -9.28
C ALA A 53 23.37 -20.78 -8.39
N ASP A 54 23.02 -19.62 -7.83
CA ASP A 54 23.92 -18.76 -7.05
C ASP A 54 23.72 -18.87 -5.53
N GLY A 55 22.88 -19.79 -5.05
CA GLY A 55 22.56 -19.95 -3.62
C GLY A 55 21.13 -20.42 -3.37
N VAL A 56 20.41 -19.71 -2.49
CA VAL A 56 19.03 -20.04 -2.13
C VAL A 56 18.14 -18.80 -2.23
N THR A 57 17.01 -18.89 -2.91
CA THR A 57 16.00 -17.83 -2.94
C THR A 57 14.99 -18.04 -1.82
N ARG A 58 14.82 -17.02 -0.98
CA ARG A 58 13.84 -16.96 0.12
C ARG A 58 12.64 -16.12 -0.29
N LEU A 59 11.43 -16.65 -0.17
CA LEU A 59 10.17 -15.94 -0.33
C LEU A 59 9.47 -15.81 1.03
N ASP A 60 9.14 -14.58 1.42
CA ASP A 60 8.26 -14.28 2.56
C ASP A 60 6.79 -14.38 2.13
N THR A 61 6.08 -15.41 2.57
CA THR A 61 4.69 -15.68 2.15
C THR A 61 3.69 -14.64 2.65
N ARG A 62 4.07 -13.81 3.63
CA ARG A 62 3.20 -12.75 4.17
C ARG A 62 3.32 -11.44 3.39
N THR A 63 4.52 -11.12 2.90
CA THR A 63 4.81 -9.83 2.24
C THR A 63 5.05 -9.96 0.74
N GLY A 64 5.25 -11.18 0.23
CA GLY A 64 5.62 -11.44 -1.15
C GLY A 64 7.07 -11.10 -1.49
N LYS A 65 7.88 -10.66 -0.53
CA LYS A 65 9.27 -10.25 -0.77
C LYS A 65 10.15 -11.45 -1.08
N VAL A 66 10.96 -11.30 -2.13
CA VAL A 66 11.96 -12.29 -2.54
C VAL A 66 13.36 -11.80 -2.15
N SER A 67 14.19 -12.68 -1.61
CA SER A 67 15.59 -12.40 -1.29
C SER A 67 16.48 -13.52 -1.79
N THR A 68 17.66 -13.19 -2.31
CA THR A 68 18.70 -14.17 -2.65
C THR A 68 19.65 -14.29 -1.48
N CYS A 69 19.73 -15.49 -0.90
CA CYS A 69 20.57 -15.83 0.23
C CYS A 69 21.81 -16.60 -0.25
N LYS A 70 22.98 -16.16 0.21
CA LYS A 70 24.27 -16.81 -0.04
C LYS A 70 24.95 -17.16 1.28
N ASP A 71 25.63 -18.30 1.31
CA ASP A 71 26.49 -18.66 2.45
C ASP A 71 27.77 -17.80 2.41
N LYS A 72 28.11 -17.20 3.55
CA LYS A 72 29.32 -16.39 3.74
C LYS A 72 30.38 -17.10 4.60
N GLY A 73 30.17 -18.36 4.94
CA GLY A 73 31.08 -19.20 5.74
C GLY A 73 30.94 -19.00 7.25
N ASN A 74 30.32 -17.91 7.70
CA ASN A 74 29.93 -17.66 9.09
C ASN A 74 28.41 -17.54 9.28
N GLY A 75 27.64 -17.91 8.25
CA GLY A 75 26.19 -17.79 8.23
C GLY A 75 25.66 -17.41 6.85
N TRP A 76 24.34 -17.33 6.75
CA TRP A 76 23.63 -16.94 5.52
C TRP A 76 23.39 -15.44 5.50
N ALA A 77 23.69 -14.80 4.37
CA ALA A 77 23.35 -13.40 4.11
C ALA A 77 22.33 -13.34 2.97
N CYS A 78 21.18 -12.69 3.21
CA CYS A 78 20.11 -12.54 2.24
C CYS A 78 20.00 -11.09 1.75
N GLU A 79 20.04 -10.90 0.44
CA GLU A 79 19.92 -9.60 -0.22
C GLU A 79 18.62 -9.56 -1.04
N ALA A 80 17.95 -8.40 -1.11
CA ALA A 80 16.79 -8.22 -1.98
C ALA A 80 17.19 -8.38 -3.46
N VAL A 81 16.28 -8.93 -4.28
CA VAL A 81 16.54 -9.17 -5.71
C VAL A 81 16.73 -7.82 -6.44
N ALA A 82 17.63 -7.79 -7.43
CA ALA A 82 18.02 -6.57 -8.12
C ALA A 82 16.85 -5.85 -8.81
N ASP A 83 15.94 -6.60 -9.43
CA ASP A 83 14.77 -6.06 -10.13
C ASP A 83 13.83 -5.29 -9.18
N ASP A 84 13.66 -5.77 -7.95
CA ASP A 84 12.81 -5.11 -6.94
C ASP A 84 13.38 -3.73 -6.56
N ARG A 85 14.72 -3.59 -6.47
CA ARG A 85 15.33 -2.29 -6.17
C ARG A 85 15.09 -1.30 -7.30
N ALA A 86 15.29 -1.71 -8.55
CA ALA A 86 15.04 -0.84 -9.69
C ALA A 86 13.56 -0.40 -9.80
N ALA A 87 12.63 -1.33 -9.54
CA ALA A 87 11.19 -1.02 -9.51
C ALA A 87 10.85 -0.05 -8.38
N PHE A 88 11.41 -0.24 -7.17
CA PHE A 88 11.18 0.68 -6.06
C PHE A 88 11.82 2.04 -6.29
N ASP A 89 13.03 2.12 -6.84
CA ASP A 89 13.69 3.39 -7.14
C ASP A 89 12.91 4.21 -8.19
N ALA A 90 12.35 3.53 -9.19
CA ALA A 90 11.46 4.16 -10.18
C ALA A 90 10.19 4.73 -9.52
N GLU A 91 9.55 3.96 -8.63
CA GLU A 91 8.34 4.40 -7.92
C GLU A 91 8.64 5.52 -6.91
N ILE A 92 9.78 5.47 -6.22
CA ILE A 92 10.27 6.54 -5.36
C ILE A 92 10.45 7.82 -6.18
N GLY A 93 11.09 7.74 -7.34
CA GLY A 93 11.27 8.90 -8.23
C GLY A 93 9.93 9.47 -8.72
N ARG A 94 8.98 8.62 -9.09
CA ARG A 94 7.63 9.02 -9.48
C ARG A 94 6.90 9.73 -8.33
N LEU A 95 6.92 9.15 -7.14
CA LEU A 95 6.27 9.71 -5.94
C LEU A 95 6.90 11.03 -5.50
N GLN A 96 8.23 11.14 -5.54
CA GLN A 96 8.93 12.40 -5.26
C GLN A 96 8.53 13.49 -6.26
N GLY A 97 8.44 13.15 -7.55
CA GLY A 97 7.95 14.07 -8.58
C GLY A 97 6.50 14.52 -8.35
N ASP A 98 5.62 13.62 -7.91
CA ASP A 98 4.24 13.96 -7.55
C ASP A 98 4.19 14.87 -6.31
N VAL A 99 4.99 14.60 -5.28
CA VAL A 99 5.08 15.46 -4.08
C VAL A 99 5.56 16.86 -4.44
N ASP A 100 6.59 16.98 -5.27
CA ASP A 100 7.10 18.27 -5.73
C ASP A 100 6.04 19.03 -6.54
N ARG A 101 5.36 18.34 -7.46
CA ARG A 101 4.28 18.92 -8.28
C ARG A 101 3.13 19.42 -7.42
N LEU A 102 2.61 18.59 -6.52
CA LEU A 102 1.49 18.95 -5.64
C LEU A 102 1.87 20.08 -4.68
N THR A 103 3.12 20.10 -4.19
CA THR A 103 3.62 21.17 -3.34
C THR A 103 3.63 22.51 -4.08
N ARG A 104 4.09 22.53 -5.33
CA ARG A 104 4.07 23.74 -6.18
C ARG A 104 2.65 24.21 -6.45
N GLU A 105 1.74 23.29 -6.76
CA GLU A 105 0.32 23.61 -6.98
C GLU A 105 -0.34 24.19 -5.72
N ALA A 106 -0.11 23.57 -4.56
CA ALA A 106 -0.61 24.07 -3.29
C ALA A 106 -0.06 25.46 -2.94
N GLN A 107 1.21 25.73 -3.24
CA GLN A 107 1.81 27.05 -3.05
C GLN A 107 1.20 28.08 -4.00
N ALA A 108 1.02 27.74 -5.28
CA ALA A 108 0.40 28.63 -6.26
C ALA A 108 -1.04 29.00 -5.86
N LEU A 109 -1.84 28.01 -5.45
CA LEU A 109 -3.21 28.24 -4.98
C LEU A 109 -3.26 29.09 -3.70
N ARG A 110 -2.29 28.96 -2.80
CA ARG A 110 -2.19 29.82 -1.60
C ARG A 110 -1.92 31.27 -1.99
N VAL A 111 -0.97 31.50 -2.90
CA VAL A 111 -0.67 32.85 -3.42
C VAL A 111 -1.89 33.46 -4.09
N GLU A 112 -2.61 32.69 -4.91
CA GLU A 112 -3.84 33.16 -5.56
C GLU A 112 -4.91 33.51 -4.53
N ASN A 113 -5.15 32.63 -3.55
CA ASN A 113 -6.11 32.88 -2.46
C ASN A 113 -5.79 34.16 -1.69
N ASP A 114 -4.52 34.39 -1.35
CA ASP A 114 -4.11 35.60 -0.63
C ASP A 114 -4.31 36.85 -1.51
N SER A 115 -4.01 36.76 -2.80
CA SER A 115 -4.28 37.84 -3.75
C SER A 115 -5.78 38.17 -3.86
N LEU A 116 -6.64 37.14 -3.88
CA LEU A 116 -8.09 37.30 -3.95
C LEU A 116 -8.63 37.90 -2.65
N LYS A 117 -8.14 37.46 -1.49
CA LYS A 117 -8.47 38.05 -0.19
C LYS A 117 -8.09 39.52 -0.13
N THR A 118 -6.91 39.91 -0.63
CA THR A 118 -6.51 41.32 -0.71
C THR A 118 -7.44 42.11 -1.63
N LYS A 119 -7.80 41.58 -2.81
CA LYS A 119 -8.76 42.22 -3.72
C LYS A 119 -10.14 42.40 -3.08
N LEU A 120 -10.62 41.42 -2.31
CA LEU A 120 -11.87 41.50 -1.57
C LEU A 120 -11.80 42.55 -0.46
N ALA A 121 -10.70 42.61 0.29
CA ALA A 121 -10.50 43.63 1.31
C ALA A 121 -10.48 45.05 0.72
N GLN A 122 -9.89 45.23 -0.46
CA GLN A 122 -9.87 46.51 -1.19
C GLN A 122 -11.25 46.93 -1.72
N ARG A 123 -12.11 45.96 -2.08
CA ARG A 123 -13.48 46.23 -2.55
C ARG A 123 -14.41 46.76 -1.44
N GLY A 124 -13.94 46.76 -0.19
CA GLY A 124 -14.73 47.15 0.98
C GLY A 124 -15.84 46.15 1.30
N PRO A 125 -16.49 46.25 2.48
CA PRO A 125 -17.62 45.39 2.82
C PRO A 125 -18.79 45.68 1.88
N THR A 126 -19.02 44.82 0.90
CA THR A 126 -20.28 44.81 0.15
C THR A 126 -21.39 44.36 1.09
N VAL A 127 -22.18 45.34 1.52
CA VAL A 127 -23.34 45.24 2.42
C VAL A 127 -22.98 44.97 3.89
N SER A 128 -22.47 46.01 4.56
CA SER A 128 -22.87 46.28 5.95
C SER A 128 -23.86 47.46 5.95
N GLY A 129 -24.93 47.33 5.16
CA GLY A 129 -26.12 48.13 5.33
C GLY A 129 -26.99 47.38 6.32
N LYS A 130 -27.16 47.94 7.52
CA LYS A 130 -28.17 47.49 8.47
C LYS A 130 -29.49 47.32 7.73
N ILE A 131 -30.16 46.20 7.97
CA ILE A 131 -31.48 45.85 7.42
C ILE A 131 -32.59 46.66 8.12
N ASP A 132 -32.26 47.87 8.57
CA ASP A 132 -33.15 48.76 9.31
C ASP A 132 -33.35 50.02 8.48
N GLU A 133 -33.85 49.88 7.26
CA GLU A 133 -34.49 51.01 6.57
C GLU A 133 -35.75 50.46 5.90
N ALA A 134 -36.88 50.78 6.53
CA ALA A 134 -38.19 50.37 6.10
C ALA A 134 -38.42 50.76 4.63
N MET A 135 -38.87 49.78 3.84
CA MET A 135 -39.34 49.99 2.48
C MET A 135 -40.30 51.19 2.39
N PRO A 136 -40.05 52.21 1.55
CA PRO A 136 -41.14 53.05 1.09
C PRO A 136 -41.98 52.19 0.13
N LYS A 137 -43.16 51.78 0.59
CA LYS A 137 -44.22 51.35 -0.33
C LYS A 137 -44.63 52.57 -1.16
N THR A 138 -44.96 52.34 -2.44
CA THR A 138 -45.46 53.32 -3.44
C THR A 138 -44.26 53.90 -4.22
N ASP A 139 -44.03 53.59 -5.51
CA ASP A 139 -44.95 53.67 -6.65
C ASP A 139 -44.63 52.65 -7.77
N LYS A 140 -45.65 52.38 -8.58
CA LYS A 140 -45.66 51.48 -9.74
C LYS A 140 -44.48 51.72 -10.69
N ILE A 141 -43.70 50.69 -10.95
CA ILE A 141 -42.70 50.67 -12.03
C ILE A 141 -43.40 50.16 -13.31
N PRO A 142 -43.44 50.92 -14.41
CA PRO A 142 -43.93 50.41 -15.70
C PRO A 142 -42.98 49.32 -16.21
N ALA A 143 -43.54 48.20 -16.66
CA ALA A 143 -42.78 47.09 -17.22
C ALA A 143 -42.02 47.54 -18.48
N PRO A 144 -40.70 47.31 -18.60
CA PRO A 144 -39.97 47.53 -19.83
C PRO A 144 -40.12 46.32 -20.76
N GLU A 145 -40.52 46.61 -22.00
CA GLU A 145 -40.60 45.69 -23.12
C GLU A 145 -39.18 45.23 -23.52
N VAL A 146 -38.94 43.91 -23.50
CA VAL A 146 -37.64 43.32 -23.80
C VAL A 146 -37.53 43.06 -25.29
N THR A 147 -36.86 43.95 -26.01
CA THR A 147 -36.32 43.64 -27.34
C THR A 147 -35.00 42.90 -27.20
N THR A 148 -34.99 41.65 -27.65
CA THR A 148 -33.82 40.78 -27.77
C THR A 148 -32.88 41.27 -28.87
N LYS A 149 -31.65 41.69 -28.50
CA LYS A 149 -30.45 41.54 -29.33
C LYS A 149 -29.19 41.37 -28.47
N ASP A 150 -28.54 40.23 -28.74
CA ASP A 150 -27.11 39.95 -28.73
C ASP A 150 -26.26 40.26 -27.49
N GLY A 151 -25.83 39.16 -26.85
CA GLY A 151 -24.43 39.00 -26.50
C GLY A 151 -24.02 39.52 -25.14
N GLN A 152 -24.44 38.84 -24.07
CA GLN A 152 -23.64 38.71 -22.85
C GLN A 152 -24.15 37.56 -21.98
N ARG A 153 -23.23 36.67 -21.60
CA ARG A 153 -23.45 35.54 -20.68
C ARG A 153 -23.79 36.08 -19.30
N LYS A 154 -25.07 36.39 -19.07
CA LYS A 154 -25.62 36.61 -17.75
C LYS A 154 -26.02 35.23 -17.22
N LEU A 155 -25.17 34.64 -16.38
CA LEU A 155 -25.53 33.48 -15.59
C LEU A 155 -26.48 33.96 -14.47
N GLU A 156 -27.68 34.38 -14.87
CA GLU A 156 -28.81 34.36 -13.98
C GLU A 156 -29.04 32.89 -13.68
N ILE A 157 -28.56 32.43 -12.52
CA ILE A 157 -29.05 31.20 -11.91
C ILE A 157 -30.53 31.49 -11.68
N PRO A 158 -31.46 30.95 -12.48
CA PRO A 158 -32.86 31.16 -12.21
C PRO A 158 -33.09 30.51 -10.85
N LEU A 159 -33.58 31.28 -9.88
CA LEU A 159 -34.09 30.64 -8.67
C LEU A 159 -35.15 29.64 -9.16
N PRO A 160 -35.01 28.33 -8.86
CA PRO A 160 -36.02 27.36 -9.23
C PRO A 160 -37.36 27.85 -8.71
N SER A 161 -38.39 27.79 -9.55
CA SER A 161 -39.69 28.37 -9.21
C SER A 161 -40.16 27.78 -7.88
N ASP A 162 -40.81 28.58 -7.04
CA ASP A 162 -41.25 28.14 -5.70
C ASP A 162 -42.11 26.87 -5.77
N GLN A 163 -42.80 26.64 -6.90
CA GLN A 163 -43.57 25.42 -7.18
C GLN A 163 -42.71 24.15 -7.29
N ASP A 164 -41.51 24.27 -7.85
CA ASP A 164 -40.58 23.14 -8.01
C ASP A 164 -39.90 22.81 -6.68
N VAL A 165 -39.60 23.85 -5.87
CA VAL A 165 -39.07 23.68 -4.51
C VAL A 165 -40.10 23.01 -3.62
N ASP A 166 -41.36 23.47 -3.63
CA ASP A 166 -42.44 22.87 -2.84
C ASP A 166 -42.70 21.41 -3.23
N ARG A 167 -42.63 21.11 -4.53
CA ARG A 167 -42.74 19.74 -5.03
C ARG A 167 -41.62 18.85 -4.48
N VAL A 168 -40.36 19.31 -4.57
CA VAL A 168 -39.19 18.54 -4.10
C VAL A 168 -39.19 18.38 -2.58
N VAL A 169 -39.49 19.45 -1.83
CA VAL A 169 -39.61 19.42 -0.37
C VAL A 169 -40.70 18.45 0.05
N GLY A 170 -41.85 18.44 -0.62
CA GLY A 170 -42.94 17.50 -0.31
C GLY A 170 -42.59 16.03 -0.54
N PHE A 171 -41.78 15.71 -1.56
CA PHE A 171 -41.25 14.35 -1.74
C PHE A 171 -40.22 14.00 -0.65
N LEU A 172 -39.34 14.95 -0.31
CA LEU A 172 -38.31 14.76 0.70
C LEU A 172 -38.92 14.55 2.10
N GLU A 173 -39.96 15.29 2.45
CA GLU A 173 -40.66 15.15 3.73
C GLU A 173 -41.36 13.79 3.86
N ARG A 174 -42.02 13.33 2.79
CA ARG A 174 -42.65 11.99 2.76
C ARG A 174 -41.62 10.87 2.88
N ALA A 175 -40.49 10.98 2.17
CA ALA A 175 -39.41 10.01 2.25
C ALA A 175 -38.77 9.98 3.64
N TRP A 176 -38.52 11.14 4.25
CA TRP A 176 -37.94 11.27 5.58
C TRP A 176 -38.86 10.71 6.67
N ARG A 177 -40.17 11.00 6.62
CA ARG A 177 -41.16 10.44 7.55
C ARG A 177 -41.21 8.90 7.48
N ARG A 178 -41.23 8.35 6.26
CA ARG A 178 -41.23 6.89 6.03
C ARG A 178 -39.96 6.22 6.57
N LEU A 179 -38.82 6.89 6.42
CA LEU A 179 -37.52 6.39 6.88
C LEU A 179 -37.43 6.37 8.41
N ILE A 180 -37.90 7.42 9.09
CA ILE A 180 -37.95 7.47 10.56
C ILE A 180 -38.87 6.37 11.11
N GLU A 181 -40.04 6.17 10.51
CA GLU A 181 -40.97 5.11 10.92
C GLU A 181 -40.35 3.71 10.79
N MET A 182 -39.51 3.49 9.78
CA MET A 182 -38.81 2.21 9.58
C MET A 182 -37.67 2.04 10.58
N ALA A 183 -36.90 3.10 10.83
CA ALA A 183 -35.81 3.09 11.82
C ALA A 183 -36.32 2.82 13.24
N GLN A 184 -37.47 3.40 13.63
CA GLN A 184 -38.07 3.16 14.94
C GLN A 184 -38.60 1.72 15.11
N ARG A 185 -39.06 1.07 14.02
CA ARG A 185 -39.44 -0.36 14.06
C ARG A 185 -38.22 -1.24 14.32
N ILE A 186 -37.13 -1.00 13.60
CA ILE A 186 -35.89 -1.78 13.75
C ILE A 186 -35.28 -1.58 15.15
N GLN A 187 -35.31 -0.36 15.70
CA GLN A 187 -34.86 -0.11 17.08
C GLN A 187 -35.76 -0.81 18.12
N ARG A 188 -37.08 -0.89 17.89
CA ARG A 188 -37.99 -1.64 18.77
C ARG A 188 -37.74 -3.15 18.71
N GLU A 189 -37.46 -3.70 17.53
CA GLU A 189 -37.16 -5.12 17.35
C GLU A 189 -35.82 -5.51 17.99
N THR A 190 -34.77 -4.69 17.81
CA THR A 190 -33.44 -4.94 18.40
C THR A 190 -33.38 -4.68 19.91
N THR A 191 -34.17 -3.75 20.44
CA THR A 191 -34.24 -3.48 21.90
C THR A 191 -35.18 -4.47 22.62
N GLY A 192 -36.12 -5.11 21.90
CA GLY A 192 -37.05 -6.10 22.44
C GLY A 192 -36.45 -7.49 22.65
N ASP A 193 -35.35 -7.84 21.98
CA ASP A 193 -34.73 -9.18 21.99
C ASP A 193 -33.62 -9.35 23.06
N GLY A 194 -33.44 -8.36 23.94
CA GLY A 194 -32.45 -8.39 25.02
C GLY A 194 -32.99 -8.83 26.39
N LYS A 195 -34.19 -9.41 26.45
CA LYS A 195 -34.84 -9.78 27.72
C LYS A 195 -35.47 -11.18 27.69
N THR A 196 -34.65 -12.19 27.44
CA THR A 196 -34.84 -13.56 27.94
C THR A 196 -33.49 -14.14 28.33
#